data_AF-A0A3B0SZC0-F1
#
_entry.id   AF-A0A3B0SZC0-F1
#
_cell.length_a   1.000
_cell.length_b   1.000
_cell.length_c   1.000
_cell.angle_alpha   90.00
_cell.angle_beta   90.00
_cell.angle_gamma   90.00
#
_symmetry.space_group_name_H-M   'P 1'
#
loop_
_entity.id
_entity.type
_entity.pdbx_description
1 polymer ?
#
loop_
_entity_poly.entity_id
_entity_poly.type
_entity_poly.pdbx_seq_one_letter_code
_entity_poly.pdbx_strand_id
1 'polypeptide(L)'
;VDTDGDGLDDGYEGSDVNDGFDVNDEINDPANDLPDTDGTEDVNYRDFDDDGDGIDTPDEDADGDGDPTNDDTDGDGTPDYLDPTDDTPEVLEIEVNQMVTPNSDGKNDFLFIRGVERAKNNSLRIFNRWGIAVYEGENYNNQNNVFDGRSKGRSTISSEDYLPSGIYFYIFEYQKDNIENVTDSGYIYVSK
;
A
#
# COMPACT_ATOMS: atom_id res chain seq x y z
N VAL A 1 39.75 9.23 13.43
CA VAL A 1 41.13 9.08 13.95
C VAL A 1 41.52 7.65 13.64
N ASP A 2 42.76 7.37 13.27
CA ASP A 2 43.25 6.00 12.98
C ASP A 2 44.32 5.72 14.05
N THR A 3 43.95 4.93 15.06
CA THR A 3 44.73 4.76 16.29
C THR A 3 45.88 3.78 16.11
N ASP A 4 45.70 2.77 15.27
CA ASP A 4 46.63 1.64 15.13
C ASP A 4 47.49 1.73 13.86
N GLY A 5 47.07 2.57 12.90
CA GLY A 5 47.81 3.00 11.73
C GLY A 5 47.63 2.12 10.50
N ASP A 6 46.59 1.31 10.45
CA ASP A 6 46.38 0.30 9.41
C ASP A 6 45.59 0.79 8.19
N GLY A 7 45.00 1.99 8.31
CA GLY A 7 44.26 2.68 7.28
C GLY A 7 42.73 2.65 7.43
N LEU A 8 42.20 2.03 8.48
CA LEU A 8 40.80 2.14 8.93
C LEU A 8 40.65 3.30 9.95
N ASP A 9 39.44 3.84 10.13
CA ASP A 9 39.20 4.93 11.10
C ASP A 9 38.53 4.35 12.35
N ASP A 10 38.91 4.77 13.56
CA ASP A 10 38.45 4.28 14.88
C ASP A 10 36.92 4.14 15.01
N GLY A 11 36.15 4.89 14.21
CA GLY A 11 34.68 4.80 14.19
C GLY A 11 34.15 3.50 13.60
N TYR A 12 35.01 2.73 12.92
CA TYR A 12 34.74 1.45 12.29
C TYR A 12 35.57 0.32 12.89
N GLU A 13 36.40 0.63 13.89
CA GLU A 13 37.19 -0.37 14.60
C GLU A 13 36.33 -0.94 15.73
N GLY A 14 35.81 -2.15 15.51
CA GLY A 14 34.77 -2.81 16.32
C GLY A 14 34.84 -2.55 17.84
N SER A 15 35.42 -3.47 18.61
CA SER A 15 35.49 -3.35 20.07
C SER A 15 36.87 -2.96 20.61
N ASP A 16 37.92 -3.08 19.80
CA ASP A 16 39.32 -2.79 20.15
C ASP A 16 39.99 -1.93 19.08
N VAL A 17 40.05 -0.61 19.31
CA VAL A 17 40.58 0.39 18.37
C VAL A 17 42.12 0.41 18.23
N ASN A 18 42.81 -0.66 18.64
CA ASN A 18 44.27 -0.73 18.62
C ASN A 18 44.75 -2.19 18.67
N ASP A 19 44.21 -3.00 17.76
CA ASP A 19 44.37 -4.45 17.78
C ASP A 19 45.62 -4.96 17.01
N GLY A 20 46.28 -4.10 16.23
CA GLY A 20 47.63 -4.30 15.75
C GLY A 20 47.75 -4.58 14.25
N PHE A 21 47.31 -3.62 13.44
CA PHE A 21 47.28 -3.62 11.99
C PHE A 21 46.36 -4.69 11.38
N ASP A 22 45.16 -4.88 11.93
CA ASP A 22 44.15 -5.74 11.33
C ASP A 22 43.17 -4.95 10.44
N VAL A 23 43.52 -4.82 9.16
CA VAL A 23 42.77 -4.03 8.16
C VAL A 23 41.28 -4.39 7.95
N ASN A 24 40.75 -5.39 8.65
CA ASN A 24 39.34 -5.76 8.60
C ASN A 24 38.63 -5.70 9.96
N ASP A 25 39.26 -5.23 11.05
CA ASP A 25 38.68 -4.86 12.37
C ASP A 25 37.29 -5.43 12.71
N GLU A 26 37.19 -6.76 12.86
CA GLU A 26 35.96 -7.51 13.14
C GLU A 26 34.93 -7.64 11.99
N ILE A 27 35.07 -6.91 10.88
CA ILE A 27 34.35 -7.06 9.60
C ILE A 27 34.88 -8.29 8.85
N ASN A 28 34.52 -9.47 9.35
CA ASN A 28 34.98 -10.76 8.80
C ASN A 28 34.09 -11.27 7.67
N ASP A 29 32.86 -10.77 7.60
CA ASP A 29 31.88 -11.11 6.57
C ASP A 29 31.17 -9.83 6.11
N PRO A 30 31.79 -9.04 5.22
CA PRO A 30 31.24 -7.76 4.78
C PRO A 30 29.81 -7.84 4.23
N ALA A 31 29.37 -9.01 3.75
CA ALA A 31 28.01 -9.22 3.24
C ALA A 31 26.95 -9.36 4.34
N ASN A 32 27.35 -9.61 5.59
CA ASN A 32 26.47 -9.71 6.76
C ASN A 32 26.78 -8.64 7.82
N ASP A 33 28.02 -8.15 7.86
CA ASP A 33 28.50 -7.16 8.83
C ASP A 33 28.17 -5.72 8.38
N LEU A 34 27.94 -5.51 7.08
CA LEU A 34 27.48 -4.24 6.50
C LEU A 34 26.14 -4.47 5.80
N PRO A 35 25.00 -4.08 6.41
CA PRO A 35 23.70 -4.25 5.79
C PRO A 35 23.55 -3.36 4.55
N ASP A 36 22.75 -3.87 3.61
CA ASP A 36 22.31 -3.28 2.36
C ASP A 36 20.83 -3.68 2.21
N THR A 37 19.92 -2.77 2.58
CA THR A 37 18.49 -3.07 2.77
C THR A 37 17.78 -3.26 1.43
N ASP A 38 18.07 -2.41 0.45
CA ASP A 38 17.42 -2.43 -0.86
C ASP A 38 18.19 -3.25 -1.92
N GLY A 39 19.45 -3.58 -1.63
CA GLY A 39 20.33 -4.34 -2.52
C GLY A 39 20.78 -3.54 -3.74
N THR A 40 20.73 -2.20 -3.68
CA THR A 40 21.14 -1.32 -4.76
C THR A 40 22.53 -0.73 -4.52
N GLU A 41 22.77 0.55 -4.81
CA GLU A 41 24.08 1.09 -5.23
C GLU A 41 25.27 0.76 -4.30
N ASP A 42 25.11 1.01 -3.00
CA ASP A 42 26.10 0.83 -1.94
C ASP A 42 25.44 0.28 -0.65
N VAL A 43 26.24 0.04 0.39
CA VAL A 43 25.74 -0.36 1.73
C VAL A 43 25.09 0.83 2.46
N ASN A 44 24.07 0.61 3.29
CA ASN A 44 23.25 1.65 3.95
C ASN A 44 24.04 2.88 4.42
N TYR A 45 25.12 2.72 5.21
CA TYR A 45 25.87 3.90 5.71
C TYR A 45 26.57 4.77 4.63
N ARG A 46 26.59 4.34 3.36
CA ARG A 46 27.07 5.09 2.20
C ARG A 46 25.98 5.31 1.15
N ASP A 47 24.82 4.69 1.30
CA ASP A 47 23.66 4.98 0.48
C ASP A 47 22.95 6.23 1.03
N PHE A 48 22.31 6.98 0.13
CA PHE A 48 21.44 8.07 0.54
C PHE A 48 19.98 7.64 0.60
N ASP A 49 19.62 6.54 -0.08
CA ASP A 49 18.27 5.98 -0.17
C ASP A 49 18.37 4.51 0.28
N ASP A 50 18.42 4.31 1.60
CA ASP A 50 18.81 3.03 2.21
C ASP A 50 17.86 1.88 1.87
N ASP A 51 16.58 2.16 1.62
CA ASP A 51 15.53 1.18 1.35
C ASP A 51 15.00 1.21 -0.11
N GLY A 52 15.41 2.21 -0.90
CA GLY A 52 15.17 2.30 -2.33
C GLY A 52 13.75 2.72 -2.68
N ASP A 53 13.08 3.44 -1.78
CA ASP A 53 11.73 3.97 -1.95
C ASP A 53 11.70 5.26 -2.83
N GLY A 54 12.85 5.93 -2.93
CA GLY A 54 13.06 7.15 -3.70
C GLY A 54 13.05 8.46 -2.89
N ILE A 55 13.06 8.41 -1.57
CA ILE A 55 13.28 9.51 -0.62
C ILE A 55 14.66 9.32 0.02
N ASP A 56 15.48 10.37 0.04
CA ASP A 56 16.80 10.27 0.68
C ASP A 56 16.61 10.17 2.21
N THR A 57 17.31 9.28 2.91
CA THR A 57 17.29 9.10 4.38
C THR A 57 17.36 10.36 5.22
N PRO A 58 18.17 11.39 4.87
CA PRO A 58 18.12 12.67 5.58
C PRO A 58 16.82 13.46 5.46
N ASP A 59 15.98 13.14 4.46
CA ASP A 59 14.69 13.77 4.18
C ASP A 59 13.51 13.00 4.83
N GLU A 60 13.76 11.82 5.43
CA GLU A 60 12.80 10.97 6.16
C GLU A 60 12.65 11.36 7.65
N ASP A 61 12.92 12.63 7.99
CA ASP A 61 12.68 13.23 9.33
C ASP A 61 11.22 13.67 9.43
N ALA A 62 10.32 12.69 9.58
CA ALA A 62 8.87 12.85 9.64
C ALA A 62 8.42 13.73 10.81
N ASP A 63 9.09 13.65 11.97
CA ASP A 63 8.72 14.41 13.16
C ASP A 63 9.42 15.79 13.27
N GLY A 64 10.50 15.98 12.49
CA GLY A 64 11.24 17.23 12.37
C GLY A 64 12.20 17.52 13.53
N ASP A 65 12.58 16.50 14.30
CA ASP A 65 13.55 16.61 15.39
C ASP A 65 15.01 16.59 14.92
N GLY A 66 15.25 16.24 13.66
CA GLY A 66 16.55 16.19 13.01
C GLY A 66 17.28 14.85 13.16
N ASP A 67 16.58 13.79 13.57
CA ASP A 67 17.08 12.41 13.65
C ASP A 67 16.15 11.44 12.89
N PRO A 68 16.37 11.26 11.57
CA PRO A 68 15.52 10.38 10.73
C PRO A 68 15.65 8.90 11.11
N THR A 69 16.61 8.52 11.96
CA THR A 69 16.85 7.12 12.32
C THR A 69 15.87 6.56 13.34
N ASN A 70 15.02 7.41 13.90
CA ASN A 70 14.11 7.07 15.00
C ASN A 70 12.62 7.20 14.63
N ASP A 71 12.31 7.68 13.43
CA ASP A 71 10.95 7.80 12.91
C ASP A 71 10.44 6.44 12.40
N ASP A 72 9.16 6.18 12.67
CA ASP A 72 8.42 4.94 12.41
C ASP A 72 6.95 5.35 12.18
N THR A 73 6.64 5.70 10.95
CA THR A 73 5.43 6.41 10.55
C THR A 73 4.16 5.57 10.72
N ASP A 74 4.17 4.27 10.43
CA ASP A 74 3.05 3.34 10.68
C ASP A 74 3.09 2.60 12.02
N GLY A 75 4.23 2.59 12.72
CA GLY A 75 4.40 1.95 14.01
C GLY A 75 4.58 0.42 13.93
N ASP A 76 5.07 -0.13 12.82
CA ASP A 76 5.35 -1.56 12.68
C ASP A 76 6.66 -2.01 13.36
N GLY A 77 7.52 -1.04 13.71
CA GLY A 77 8.79 -1.24 14.40
C GLY A 77 10.01 -1.28 13.48
N THR A 78 9.84 -1.08 12.18
CA THR A 78 10.88 -0.79 11.20
C THR A 78 10.97 0.73 11.06
N PRO A 79 12.14 1.36 11.26
CA PRO A 79 12.29 2.78 11.01
C PRO A 79 12.07 3.13 9.54
N ASP A 80 11.55 4.33 9.26
CA ASP A 80 11.18 4.81 7.92
C ASP A 80 12.32 4.59 6.91
N TYR A 81 13.56 5.01 7.26
CA TYR A 81 14.76 4.83 6.40
C TYR A 81 15.18 3.39 6.07
N LEU A 82 14.46 2.38 6.58
CA LEU A 82 14.66 0.97 6.27
C LEU A 82 13.36 0.29 5.82
N ASP A 83 12.28 1.05 5.60
CA ASP A 83 10.96 0.57 5.25
C ASP A 83 10.47 1.08 3.88
N PRO A 84 10.75 0.31 2.80
CA PRO A 84 10.47 0.75 1.44
C PRO A 84 8.99 0.79 1.09
N THR A 85 8.13 0.46 2.04
CA THR A 85 6.69 0.40 1.86
C THR A 85 5.92 1.45 2.64
N ASP A 86 6.56 2.14 3.60
CA ASP A 86 5.85 2.92 4.60
C ASP A 86 6.07 4.44 4.59
N ASP A 87 7.00 4.92 3.76
CA ASP A 87 7.18 6.34 3.39
C ASP A 87 5.95 7.00 2.74
N THR A 88 4.94 6.19 2.43
CA THR A 88 3.61 6.67 2.14
C THR A 88 2.62 6.00 3.10
N PRO A 89 2.02 6.74 4.06
CA PRO A 89 1.19 6.14 5.10
C PRO A 89 0.08 5.34 4.44
N GLU A 90 0.08 4.00 4.56
CA GLU A 90 -0.69 3.03 3.76
C GLU A 90 -1.97 3.69 3.24
N VAL A 91 -1.87 4.35 2.07
CA VAL A 91 -2.98 5.17 1.60
C VAL A 91 -3.92 4.12 1.13
N LEU A 92 -4.88 3.71 1.96
CA LEU A 92 -5.88 2.69 1.62
C LEU A 92 -6.55 3.12 0.32
N GLU A 93 -5.97 2.65 -0.79
CA GLU A 93 -6.36 3.11 -2.09
C GLU A 93 -7.77 2.58 -2.31
N ILE A 94 -8.59 3.45 -2.88
CA ILE A 94 -9.97 3.10 -3.14
C ILE A 94 -9.96 2.16 -4.36
N GLU A 95 -10.06 0.87 -4.09
CA GLU A 95 -9.96 -0.19 -5.09
C GLU A 95 -11.24 -1.01 -5.12
N VAL A 96 -11.85 -1.11 -6.31
CA VAL A 96 -13.04 -1.95 -6.52
C VAL A 96 -12.62 -3.37 -6.87
N ASN A 97 -13.01 -4.34 -6.04
CA ASN A 97 -12.73 -5.75 -6.31
C ASN A 97 -13.42 -6.22 -7.60
N GLN A 98 -12.72 -6.99 -8.42
CA GLN A 98 -13.20 -7.42 -9.73
C GLN A 98 -14.10 -8.66 -9.69
N MET A 99 -14.43 -9.22 -8.52
CA MET A 99 -15.19 -10.48 -8.42
C MET A 99 -16.32 -10.42 -7.38
N VAL A 100 -17.49 -10.94 -7.78
CA VAL A 100 -18.67 -11.11 -6.90
C VAL A 100 -19.22 -12.53 -7.05
N THR A 101 -19.24 -13.29 -5.97
CA THR A 101 -19.76 -14.66 -5.87
C THR A 101 -20.78 -14.81 -4.75
N PRO A 102 -22.06 -14.46 -4.98
CA PRO A 102 -23.08 -14.46 -3.94
C PRO A 102 -23.61 -15.88 -3.67
N ASN A 103 -22.75 -16.74 -3.11
CA ASN A 103 -22.99 -18.14 -2.81
C ASN A 103 -23.13 -18.43 -1.30
N SER A 104 -23.01 -17.39 -0.47
CA SER A 104 -23.09 -17.42 1.00
C SER A 104 -21.99 -18.21 1.69
N ASP A 105 -20.78 -18.26 1.10
CA ASP A 105 -19.60 -18.86 1.73
C ASP A 105 -18.76 -17.85 2.55
N GLY A 106 -19.18 -16.59 2.58
CA GLY A 106 -18.50 -15.50 3.28
C GLY A 106 -17.41 -14.81 2.46
N LYS A 107 -17.16 -15.22 1.21
CA LYS A 107 -16.12 -14.67 0.33
C LYS A 107 -16.75 -14.08 -0.93
N ASN A 108 -16.45 -12.79 -1.18
CA ASN A 108 -16.95 -12.05 -2.34
C ASN A 108 -18.49 -12.11 -2.51
N ASP A 109 -19.24 -12.33 -1.42
CA ASP A 109 -20.71 -12.42 -1.47
C ASP A 109 -21.38 -11.10 -1.92
N PHE A 110 -20.64 -10.00 -1.84
CA PHE A 110 -20.97 -8.70 -2.38
C PHE A 110 -19.70 -8.05 -2.96
N LEU A 111 -19.88 -6.99 -3.75
CA LEU A 111 -18.77 -6.20 -4.27
C LEU A 111 -18.06 -5.46 -3.14
N PHE A 112 -16.90 -5.95 -2.73
CA PHE A 112 -16.09 -5.26 -1.74
C PHE A 112 -15.24 -4.16 -2.40
N ILE A 113 -15.25 -2.96 -1.83
CA ILE A 113 -14.42 -1.83 -2.29
C ILE A 113 -13.43 -1.49 -1.17
N ARG A 114 -12.12 -1.72 -1.34
CA ARG A 114 -11.11 -1.36 -0.34
C ARG A 114 -11.09 0.16 -0.16
N GLY A 115 -10.85 0.64 1.06
CA GLY A 115 -10.76 2.08 1.35
C GLY A 115 -12.08 2.86 1.23
N VAL A 116 -13.24 2.20 1.12
CA VAL A 116 -14.53 2.88 0.83
C VAL A 116 -14.94 3.92 1.87
N GLU A 117 -14.47 3.81 3.11
CA GLU A 117 -14.67 4.78 4.19
C GLU A 117 -14.06 6.15 3.88
N ARG A 118 -13.05 6.21 2.99
CA ARG A 118 -12.44 7.43 2.47
C ARG A 118 -13.19 7.98 1.24
N ALA A 119 -14.08 7.20 0.65
CA ALA A 119 -14.88 7.57 -0.52
C ALA A 119 -16.15 8.34 -0.09
N LYS A 120 -16.04 9.65 0.14
CA LYS A 120 -17.17 10.51 0.53
C LYS A 120 -18.11 10.78 -0.65
N ASN A 121 -19.39 11.03 -0.35
CA ASN A 121 -20.42 11.36 -1.34
C ASN A 121 -20.43 10.40 -2.54
N ASN A 122 -20.24 9.10 -2.28
CA ASN A 122 -19.98 8.13 -3.33
C ASN A 122 -21.28 7.63 -4.00
N SER A 123 -21.16 7.24 -5.27
CA SER A 123 -22.20 6.57 -6.03
C SER A 123 -21.63 5.42 -6.87
N LEU A 124 -22.36 4.30 -6.92
CA LEU A 124 -21.97 3.12 -7.67
C LEU A 124 -23.07 2.78 -8.68
N ARG A 125 -22.68 2.65 -9.94
CA ARG A 125 -23.55 2.24 -11.03
C ARG A 125 -22.94 1.04 -11.73
N ILE A 126 -23.74 0.00 -11.96
CA ILE A 126 -23.30 -1.22 -12.64
C ILE A 126 -24.15 -1.44 -13.87
N PHE A 127 -23.49 -1.78 -14.97
CA PHE A 127 -24.07 -1.96 -16.29
C PHE A 127 -23.80 -3.37 -16.79
N ASN A 128 -24.77 -3.93 -17.51
CA ASN A 128 -24.51 -5.12 -18.31
C ASN A 128 -23.70 -4.77 -19.57
N ARG A 129 -23.26 -5.80 -20.31
CA ARG A 129 -22.51 -5.65 -21.58
C ARG A 129 -23.18 -4.82 -22.67
N TRP A 130 -24.46 -4.49 -22.55
CA TRP A 130 -25.20 -3.65 -23.50
C TRP A 130 -25.33 -2.20 -23.02
N GLY A 131 -24.69 -1.83 -21.90
CA GLY A 131 -24.75 -0.49 -21.32
C GLY A 131 -26.05 -0.21 -20.56
N ILE A 132 -26.86 -1.22 -20.26
CA ILE A 132 -28.08 -1.05 -19.46
C ILE A 132 -27.70 -1.13 -17.99
N ALA A 133 -28.08 -0.10 -17.21
CA ALA A 133 -27.88 -0.08 -15.77
C ALA A 133 -28.71 -1.19 -15.09
N VAL A 134 -28.03 -2.04 -14.33
CA VAL A 134 -28.62 -3.15 -13.56
C VAL A 134 -28.60 -2.88 -12.05
N TYR A 135 -27.75 -1.94 -11.60
CA TYR A 135 -27.70 -1.46 -10.23
C TYR A 135 -27.32 0.02 -10.25
N GLU A 136 -27.96 0.81 -9.40
CA GLU A 136 -27.59 2.19 -9.10
C GLU A 136 -27.79 2.39 -7.59
N GLY A 137 -26.75 2.89 -6.91
CA GLY A 137 -26.76 3.12 -5.47
C GLY A 137 -25.87 4.29 -5.08
N GLU A 138 -26.18 4.92 -3.94
CA GLU A 138 -25.43 6.03 -3.34
C GLU A 138 -25.02 5.64 -1.93
N ASN A 139 -23.93 6.20 -1.40
CA ASN A 139 -23.41 5.95 -0.04
C ASN A 139 -23.04 4.46 0.22
N TYR A 140 -22.36 3.85 -0.73
CA TYR A 140 -21.79 2.51 -0.62
C TYR A 140 -20.79 2.45 0.55
N ASN A 141 -20.82 1.37 1.35
CA ASN A 141 -20.05 1.32 2.60
C ASN A 141 -19.56 -0.07 3.04
N ASN A 142 -19.65 -1.10 2.19
CA ASN A 142 -19.28 -2.49 2.51
C ASN A 142 -19.99 -3.12 3.73
N GLN A 143 -20.99 -2.47 4.34
CA GLN A 143 -21.59 -2.92 5.59
C GLN A 143 -23.07 -3.25 5.40
N ASN A 144 -23.88 -2.22 5.23
CA ASN A 144 -25.33 -2.34 5.11
C ASN A 144 -25.86 -1.84 3.76
N ASN A 145 -25.02 -1.16 2.98
CA ASN A 145 -25.32 -0.70 1.65
C ASN A 145 -24.30 -1.26 0.67
N VAL A 146 -24.67 -2.39 0.07
CA VAL A 146 -23.80 -3.20 -0.77
C VAL A 146 -24.52 -3.69 -2.03
N PHE A 147 -23.72 -4.06 -3.02
CA PHE A 147 -24.15 -4.78 -4.21
C PHE A 147 -23.84 -6.28 -4.05
N ASP A 148 -24.89 -7.06 -3.83
CA ASP A 148 -24.86 -8.50 -3.55
C ASP A 148 -25.12 -9.35 -4.81
N GLY A 149 -24.86 -8.79 -6.00
CA GLY A 149 -25.10 -9.49 -7.27
C GLY A 149 -26.56 -9.51 -7.74
N ARG A 150 -27.49 -8.84 -7.05
CA ARG A 150 -28.90 -8.73 -7.46
C ARG A 150 -29.17 -7.45 -8.25
N SER A 151 -30.05 -7.55 -9.24
CA SER A 151 -30.51 -6.39 -10.01
C SER A 151 -31.34 -5.45 -9.12
N LYS A 152 -31.02 -4.15 -9.12
CA LYS A 152 -31.77 -3.09 -8.43
C LYS A 152 -32.06 -1.89 -9.35
N GLY A 153 -32.20 -2.14 -10.65
CA GLY A 153 -32.48 -1.10 -11.65
C GLY A 153 -33.89 -0.48 -11.55
N ARG A 154 -33.99 0.82 -11.85
CA ARG A 154 -35.25 1.60 -11.85
C ARG A 154 -36.17 1.13 -12.98
N SER A 155 -37.09 0.23 -12.67
CA SER A 155 -38.30 -0.11 -13.43
C SER A 155 -38.19 -1.29 -14.43
N THR A 156 -39.02 -2.33 -14.15
CA THR A 156 -39.63 -3.31 -15.10
C THR A 156 -39.07 -4.71 -15.33
N ILE A 157 -38.19 -5.31 -14.51
CA ILE A 157 -38.10 -6.78 -14.35
C ILE A 157 -37.48 -7.10 -12.97
N SER A 158 -38.22 -7.84 -12.14
CA SER A 158 -37.79 -8.57 -10.93
C SER A 158 -36.66 -7.93 -10.10
N SER A 159 -37.03 -7.07 -9.16
CA SER A 159 -36.16 -6.27 -8.29
C SER A 159 -35.29 -7.05 -7.28
N GLU A 160 -35.20 -8.38 -7.38
CA GLU A 160 -34.48 -9.21 -6.41
C GLU A 160 -33.76 -10.43 -7.01
N ASP A 161 -33.79 -10.60 -8.34
CA ASP A 161 -33.11 -11.75 -8.95
C ASP A 161 -31.61 -11.50 -9.09
N TYR A 162 -30.84 -12.56 -8.86
CA TYR A 162 -29.41 -12.58 -9.12
C TYR A 162 -29.15 -12.37 -10.61
N LEU A 163 -28.17 -11.53 -10.89
CA LEU A 163 -27.68 -11.33 -12.23
C LEU A 163 -27.09 -12.64 -12.79
N PRO A 164 -27.29 -12.94 -14.08
CA PRO A 164 -26.62 -14.06 -14.73
C PRO A 164 -25.10 -13.97 -14.63
N SER A 165 -24.41 -15.11 -14.58
CA SER A 165 -22.96 -15.11 -14.55
C SER A 165 -22.37 -14.47 -15.81
N GLY A 166 -21.40 -13.57 -15.61
CA GLY A 166 -20.78 -12.85 -16.71
C GLY A 166 -20.05 -11.58 -16.28
N ILE A 167 -19.54 -10.87 -17.29
CA ILE A 167 -18.84 -9.61 -17.12
C ILE A 167 -19.86 -8.46 -17.09
N TYR A 168 -19.69 -7.60 -16.10
CA TYR A 168 -20.41 -6.34 -15.91
C TYR A 168 -19.39 -5.21 -15.82
N PHE A 169 -19.86 -3.99 -16.01
CA PHE A 169 -19.02 -2.79 -15.94
C PHE A 169 -19.52 -1.90 -14.83
N TYR A 170 -18.61 -1.28 -14.09
CA TYR A 170 -18.97 -0.34 -13.04
C TYR A 170 -18.47 1.07 -13.35
N ILE A 171 -19.17 2.03 -12.78
CA ILE A 171 -18.73 3.41 -12.60
C ILE A 171 -18.92 3.72 -11.12
N PHE A 172 -17.81 4.02 -10.44
CA PHE A 172 -17.76 4.40 -9.04
C PHE A 172 -17.27 5.85 -8.93
N GLU A 173 -18.16 6.74 -8.53
CA GLU A 173 -17.87 8.16 -8.39
C GLU A 173 -17.79 8.50 -6.90
N TYR A 174 -16.78 9.26 -6.48
CA TYR A 174 -16.60 9.64 -5.07
C TYR A 174 -15.75 10.89 -4.91
N GLN A 175 -15.70 11.43 -3.69
CA GLN A 175 -14.86 12.54 -3.29
C GLN A 175 -13.86 12.08 -2.23
N LYS A 176 -12.58 12.45 -2.39
CA LYS A 176 -11.56 12.32 -1.34
C LYS A 176 -11.60 13.55 -0.42
N ASP A 177 -10.98 13.45 0.76
CA ASP A 177 -11.15 14.33 1.93
C ASP A 177 -11.06 15.85 1.72
N ASN A 178 -10.57 16.35 0.59
CA ASN A 178 -10.82 17.70 0.07
C ASN A 178 -10.18 17.88 -1.32
N ILE A 179 -10.95 17.77 -2.43
CA ILE A 179 -10.91 18.68 -3.62
C ILE A 179 -11.20 18.02 -4.99
N GLU A 180 -11.14 16.69 -5.17
CA GLU A 180 -11.47 16.10 -6.49
C GLU A 180 -12.61 15.07 -6.46
N ASN A 181 -13.54 15.24 -7.40
CA ASN A 181 -14.44 14.17 -7.81
C ASN A 181 -13.61 13.16 -8.61
N VAL A 182 -13.53 11.94 -8.10
CA VAL A 182 -12.86 10.83 -8.77
C VAL A 182 -13.93 9.97 -9.43
N THR A 183 -13.66 9.53 -10.65
CA THR A 183 -14.46 8.53 -11.36
C THR A 183 -13.57 7.33 -11.62
N ASP A 184 -13.76 6.27 -10.84
CA ASP A 184 -13.19 4.97 -11.11
C ASP A 184 -14.15 4.13 -11.95
N SER A 185 -13.65 3.42 -12.95
CA SER A 185 -14.46 2.60 -13.82
C SER A 185 -13.69 1.40 -14.33
N GLY A 186 -14.37 0.27 -14.43
CA GLY A 186 -13.75 -0.98 -14.82
C GLY A 186 -14.79 -2.07 -15.04
N TYR A 187 -14.34 -3.32 -14.91
CA TYR A 187 -15.20 -4.48 -15.00
C TYR A 187 -15.25 -5.24 -13.68
N ILE A 188 -16.36 -5.95 -13.47
CA ILE A 188 -16.48 -6.97 -12.45
C ILE A 188 -17.01 -8.25 -13.09
N TYR A 189 -16.61 -9.39 -12.57
CA TYR A 189 -17.17 -10.68 -12.90
C TYR A 189 -18.14 -11.11 -11.80
N VAL A 190 -19.40 -11.33 -12.18
CA VAL A 190 -20.42 -11.86 -11.29
C VAL A 190 -20.60 -13.33 -11.60
N SER A 191 -20.56 -14.20 -10.59
CA SER A 191 -20.85 -15.63 -10.75
C SER A 191 -21.52 -16.18 -9.51
N LYS A 192 -22.77 -16.63 -9.67
CA LYS A 192 -23.46 -17.39 -8.63
C LYS A 192 -23.23 -18.89 -8.78
#